data_AF-A0A7K5DG69-F1
#
_entry.id   AF-A0A7K5DG69-F1
#
_cell.length_a   1.000
_cell.length_b   1.000
_cell.length_c   1.000
_cell.angle_alpha   90.00
_cell.angle_beta   90.00
_cell.angle_gamma   90.00
#
_symmetry.space_group_name_H-M   'P 1'
#
loop_
_entity.id
_entity.type
_entity.pdbx_description
1 polymer ?
#
loop_
_entity_poly.entity_id
_entity_poly.type
_entity_poly.pdbx_seq_one_letter_code
_entity_poly.pdbx_strand_id
1 'polypeptide(L)'
;NSGSKSFCYRRLQYLSSKFQMHVLLNEMKELAAQKKVPHRDFYNIRKVDTHIHASSCMNQKHLLRFIKRAMKKHLDEIVHVEKGKEQTLKEVFETMNLTAYDLSVDTLDVHADRNTFHRFDKFNAKYNPIGESILREIFIKTDNRVAGKYFAHIIKEVMADLEESKYQNAELRLSIYGRCRDEWAKLARWAVQHRVHSNNVRWLVQVPRLFDVYRTKGQLANFQEMLENIFLPLYEATLHPAQHPELHLFLEHVDGFDSVDDESKPEHHIFNLDSPLPGNWVEEDNPPYSYYLYYMYANMTVLNHLRRKRGFHTFVLRPHCGEAGPIHHLVSGFMVSENISHGLLLRK
;
A
#
# COMPACT_ATOMS: atom_id res chain seq x y z
N ASN A 1 12.67 -29.84 10.92
CA ASN A 1 12.44 -31.27 10.66
C ASN A 1 12.91 -31.61 9.23
N SER A 2 14.07 -32.25 9.08
CA SER A 2 14.75 -32.44 7.78
C SER A 2 13.98 -33.37 6.82
N GLY A 3 13.37 -34.44 7.34
CA GLY A 3 12.58 -35.38 6.54
C GLY A 3 11.37 -34.73 5.84
N SER A 4 10.66 -33.84 6.54
CA SER A 4 9.54 -33.09 5.97
C SER A 4 10.01 -32.15 4.84
N LYS A 5 11.14 -31.46 5.01
CA LYS A 5 11.70 -30.59 3.96
C LYS A 5 12.03 -31.39 2.69
N SER A 6 12.68 -32.55 2.84
CA SER A 6 13.00 -33.43 1.71
C SER A 6 11.75 -33.98 1.01
N PHE A 7 10.73 -34.36 1.77
CA PHE A 7 9.45 -34.81 1.21
C PHE A 7 8.76 -33.71 0.39
N CYS A 8 8.62 -32.51 0.95
CA CYS A 8 8.02 -31.37 0.26
C CYS A 8 8.79 -31.01 -1.02
N TYR A 9 10.12 -31.01 -0.98
CA TYR A 9 10.95 -30.74 -2.17
C TYR A 9 10.70 -31.76 -3.28
N ARG A 10 10.74 -33.07 -2.98
CA ARG A 10 10.43 -34.13 -3.95
C ARG A 10 9.02 -33.99 -4.51
N ARG A 11 8.05 -33.63 -3.66
CA ARG A 11 6.66 -33.39 -4.07
C ARG A 11 6.54 -32.22 -5.02
N LEU A 12 7.22 -31.10 -4.76
CA LEU A 12 7.23 -29.92 -5.64
C LEU A 12 7.89 -30.23 -6.99
N GLN A 13 9.02 -30.95 -6.99
CA GLN A 13 9.64 -31.41 -8.24
C GLN A 13 8.70 -32.31 -9.04
N TYR A 14 8.07 -33.29 -8.38
CA TYR A 14 7.08 -34.16 -9.02
C TYR A 14 5.92 -33.35 -9.63
N LEU A 15 5.38 -32.36 -8.91
CA LEU A 15 4.30 -31.51 -9.41
C LEU A 15 4.74 -30.69 -10.63
N SER A 16 5.95 -30.14 -10.61
CA SER A 16 6.53 -29.41 -11.75
C SER A 16 6.69 -30.31 -12.98
N SER A 17 7.30 -31.49 -12.81
CA SER A 17 7.45 -32.46 -13.91
C SER A 17 6.10 -32.95 -14.44
N LYS A 18 5.12 -33.19 -13.55
CA LYS A 18 3.76 -33.56 -13.95
C LYS A 18 3.11 -32.46 -14.80
N PHE A 19 3.28 -31.19 -14.43
CA PHE A 19 2.76 -30.07 -15.21
C PHE A 19 3.46 -29.94 -16.57
N GLN A 20 4.79 -30.08 -16.62
CA GLN A 20 5.54 -30.09 -17.88
C GLN A 20 5.08 -31.21 -18.81
N MET A 21 4.86 -32.42 -18.28
CA MET A 21 4.32 -33.53 -19.06
C MET A 21 2.90 -33.27 -19.55
N HIS A 22 2.05 -32.63 -18.73
CA HIS A 22 0.71 -32.20 -19.14
C HIS A 22 0.77 -31.23 -20.32
N VAL A 23 1.64 -30.21 -20.27
CA VAL A 23 1.82 -29.24 -21.35
C VAL A 23 2.23 -29.96 -22.64
N LEU A 24 3.26 -30.82 -22.60
CA LEU A 24 3.72 -31.56 -23.78
C LEU A 24 2.63 -32.44 -24.43
N LEU A 25 1.73 -33.01 -23.63
CA LEU A 25 0.68 -33.91 -24.12
C LEU A 25 -0.60 -33.19 -24.54
N ASN A 26 -0.87 -32.00 -23.99
CA ASN A 26 -2.19 -31.36 -24.10
C ASN A 26 -2.18 -29.93 -24.65
N GLU A 27 -1.02 -29.30 -24.90
CA GLU A 27 -0.93 -27.92 -25.40
C GLU A 27 -1.81 -27.70 -26.65
N MET A 28 -1.74 -28.60 -27.64
CA MET A 28 -2.55 -28.48 -28.87
C MET A 28 -4.06 -28.60 -28.60
N LYS A 29 -4.46 -29.39 -27.60
CA LYS A 29 -5.87 -29.52 -27.19
C LYS A 29 -6.34 -28.26 -26.47
N GLU A 30 -5.52 -27.69 -25.60
CA GLU A 30 -5.80 -26.43 -24.91
C GLU A 30 -5.90 -25.27 -25.89
N LEU A 31 -4.99 -25.19 -26.86
CA LEU A 31 -5.04 -24.19 -27.94
C LEU A 31 -6.30 -24.33 -28.80
N ALA A 32 -6.68 -25.56 -29.15
CA ALA A 32 -7.93 -25.82 -29.86
C ALA A 32 -9.16 -25.45 -29.02
N ALA A 33 -9.14 -25.68 -27.71
CA ALA A 33 -10.21 -25.28 -26.80
C ALA A 33 -10.34 -23.76 -26.69
N GLN A 34 -9.23 -23.03 -26.60
CA GLN A 34 -9.23 -21.56 -26.61
C GLN A 34 -9.83 -21.01 -27.90
N LYS A 35 -9.45 -21.57 -29.07
CA LYS A 35 -9.99 -21.17 -30.38
C LYS A 35 -11.49 -21.42 -30.54
N LYS A 36 -12.09 -22.35 -29.76
CA LYS A 36 -13.54 -22.61 -29.76
C LYS A 36 -14.33 -21.53 -29.01
N VAL A 37 -13.68 -20.67 -28.24
CA VAL A 37 -14.33 -19.59 -27.51
C VAL A 37 -14.08 -18.27 -28.26
N PRO A 38 -14.93 -17.91 -29.25
CA PRO A 38 -14.74 -16.69 -30.01
C PRO A 38 -14.84 -15.46 -29.09
N HIS A 39 -14.15 -14.39 -29.48
CA HIS A 39 -14.14 -13.09 -28.79
C HIS A 39 -13.57 -13.10 -27.36
N ARG A 40 -12.93 -14.19 -26.92
CA ARG A 40 -12.14 -14.25 -25.68
C ARG A 40 -10.67 -14.43 -26.01
N ASP A 41 -9.91 -13.37 -25.80
CA ASP A 41 -8.47 -13.34 -25.94
C ASP A 41 -7.84 -12.62 -24.72
N PHE A 42 -6.53 -12.41 -24.76
CA PHE A 42 -5.80 -11.74 -23.70
C PHE A 42 -6.30 -10.31 -23.41
N TYR A 43 -6.90 -9.62 -24.39
CA TYR A 43 -7.41 -8.26 -24.22
C TYR A 43 -8.79 -8.26 -23.55
N ASN A 44 -9.60 -9.29 -23.79
CA ASN A 44 -10.99 -9.38 -23.31
C ASN A 44 -11.18 -10.21 -22.02
N ILE A 45 -10.09 -10.64 -21.38
CA ILE A 45 -10.11 -11.26 -20.05
C ILE A 45 -9.94 -10.21 -18.96
N ARG A 46 -10.77 -10.31 -17.91
CA ARG A 46 -10.63 -9.44 -16.74
C ARG A 46 -9.35 -9.78 -15.99
N LYS A 47 -8.55 -8.76 -15.73
CA LYS A 47 -7.27 -8.81 -15.03
C LYS A 47 -7.33 -7.82 -13.88
N VAL A 48 -6.69 -8.18 -12.78
CA VAL A 48 -6.60 -7.35 -11.59
C VAL A 48 -5.13 -7.21 -11.25
N ASP A 49 -4.65 -5.98 -11.15
CA ASP A 49 -3.38 -5.70 -10.51
C ASP A 49 -3.59 -5.73 -9.00
N THR A 50 -3.16 -6.81 -8.36
CA THR A 50 -3.36 -7.05 -6.92
C THR A 50 -2.26 -6.43 -6.05
N HIS A 51 -1.21 -5.85 -6.65
CA HIS A 51 -0.13 -5.27 -5.87
C HIS A 51 0.44 -3.99 -6.48
N ILE A 52 -0.17 -2.85 -6.14
CA ILE A 52 0.30 -1.53 -6.56
C ILE A 52 0.10 -0.45 -5.47
N HIS A 53 1.12 0.37 -5.25
CA HIS A 53 1.02 1.52 -4.34
C HIS A 53 0.38 2.71 -5.06
N ALA A 54 -0.57 3.40 -4.43
CA ALA A 54 -1.26 4.52 -5.06
C ALA A 54 -0.30 5.66 -5.46
N SER A 55 0.74 5.90 -4.67
CA SER A 55 1.80 6.87 -4.97
C SER A 55 2.63 6.54 -6.21
N SER A 56 2.50 5.33 -6.72
CA SER A 56 3.32 4.74 -7.78
C SER A 56 2.48 4.23 -8.95
N CYS A 57 1.17 4.51 -8.94
CA CYS A 57 0.26 3.95 -9.93
C CYS A 57 0.32 4.64 -11.30
N MET A 58 0.80 5.88 -11.36
CA MET A 58 1.01 6.60 -12.61
C MET A 58 2.41 6.34 -13.18
N ASN A 59 2.49 6.32 -14.51
CA ASN A 59 3.76 6.36 -15.22
C ASN A 59 4.46 7.71 -14.99
N GLN A 60 5.79 7.70 -14.90
CA GLN A 60 6.66 8.87 -14.82
C GLN A 60 6.32 9.96 -15.85
N LYS A 61 6.06 9.57 -17.11
CA LYS A 61 5.69 10.51 -18.19
C LYS A 61 4.36 11.21 -17.90
N HIS A 62 3.40 10.48 -17.31
CA HIS A 62 2.10 11.01 -16.94
C HIS A 62 2.24 12.00 -15.78
N LEU A 63 2.98 11.64 -14.73
CA LEU A 63 3.28 12.52 -13.60
C LEU A 63 3.99 13.81 -14.05
N LEU A 64 5.02 13.70 -14.89
CA LEU A 64 5.74 14.85 -15.44
C LEU A 64 4.80 15.79 -16.21
N ARG A 65 3.97 15.24 -17.10
CA ARG A 65 2.98 16.01 -17.86
C ARG A 65 1.97 16.68 -16.94
N PHE A 66 1.59 16.02 -15.84
CA PHE A 66 0.69 16.60 -14.84
C PHE A 66 1.34 17.80 -14.14
N ILE A 67 2.56 17.64 -13.62
CA ILE A 67 3.31 18.72 -12.94
C ILE A 67 3.48 19.91 -13.89
N LYS A 68 3.91 19.69 -15.14
CA LYS A 68 4.04 20.76 -16.14
C LYS A 68 2.71 21.46 -16.45
N ARG A 69 1.59 20.73 -16.44
CA ARG A 69 0.24 21.34 -16.61
C ARG A 69 -0.14 22.18 -15.39
N ALA A 70 0.12 21.70 -14.18
CA ALA A 70 -0.15 22.42 -12.94
C ALA A 70 0.66 23.73 -12.87
N MET A 71 1.96 23.68 -13.19
CA MET A 71 2.82 24.86 -13.28
C MET A 71 2.38 25.89 -14.32
N LYS A 72 1.57 25.53 -15.32
CA LYS A 72 1.05 26.51 -16.29
C LYS A 72 -0.26 27.15 -15.86
N LYS A 73 -1.05 26.47 -15.03
CA LYS A 73 -2.42 26.86 -14.69
C LYS A 73 -2.60 27.36 -13.25
N HIS A 74 -1.74 26.94 -12.33
CA HIS A 74 -1.90 27.13 -10.89
C HIS A 74 -0.64 27.68 -10.23
N LEU A 75 0.02 28.65 -10.87
CA LEU A 75 1.27 29.25 -10.37
C LEU A 75 1.11 29.94 -9.02
N ASP A 76 -0.01 30.66 -8.85
CA ASP A 76 -0.27 31.48 -7.66
C ASP A 76 -0.97 30.72 -6.53
N GLU A 77 -1.22 29.41 -6.71
CA GLU A 77 -1.84 28.59 -5.67
C GLU A 77 -0.82 28.36 -4.54
N ILE A 78 -1.24 28.59 -3.29
CA ILE A 78 -0.42 28.37 -2.10
C ILE A 78 -0.36 26.86 -1.83
N VAL A 79 0.83 26.27 -1.95
CA VAL A 79 1.01 24.81 -1.92
C VAL A 79 1.89 24.31 -0.79
N HIS A 80 2.72 25.16 -0.20
CA HIS A 80 3.64 24.78 0.86
C HIS A 80 3.75 25.90 1.90
N VAL A 81 4.10 25.53 3.14
CA VAL A 81 4.36 26.49 4.21
C VAL A 81 5.68 26.12 4.85
N GLU A 82 6.68 26.98 4.70
CA GLU A 82 8.00 26.79 5.29
C GLU A 82 8.23 27.87 6.35
N LYS A 83 8.51 27.46 7.60
CA LYS A 83 8.79 28.38 8.73
C LYS A 83 7.71 29.48 8.93
N GLY A 84 6.45 29.14 8.65
CA GLY A 84 5.32 30.07 8.77
C GLY A 84 5.12 31.01 7.56
N LYS A 85 5.97 30.94 6.54
CA LYS A 85 5.77 31.65 5.27
C LYS A 85 5.04 30.74 4.29
N GLU A 86 3.91 31.22 3.79
CA GLU A 86 3.18 30.56 2.70
C GLU A 86 3.94 30.75 1.38
N GLN A 87 4.16 29.66 0.66
CA GLN A 87 4.81 29.65 -0.64
C GLN A 87 3.82 29.23 -1.73
N THR A 88 3.80 30.00 -2.81
CA THR A 88 3.05 29.65 -4.02
C THR A 88 3.76 28.53 -4.79
N LEU A 89 3.05 27.85 -5.69
CA LEU A 89 3.66 26.83 -6.55
C LEU A 89 4.83 27.43 -7.34
N LYS A 90 4.69 28.66 -7.82
CA LYS A 90 5.76 29.41 -8.49
C LYS A 90 6.99 29.57 -7.59
N GLU A 91 6.81 30.05 -6.36
CA GLU A 91 7.90 30.26 -5.41
C GLU A 91 8.62 28.97 -5.03
N VAL A 92 7.90 27.85 -4.91
CA VAL A 92 8.50 26.54 -4.64
C VAL A 92 9.43 26.13 -5.79
N PHE A 93 9.00 26.28 -7.04
CA PHE A 93 9.85 25.95 -8.20
C PHE A 93 11.02 26.92 -8.37
N GLU A 94 10.84 28.21 -8.08
CA GLU A 94 11.92 29.20 -8.06
C GLU A 94 12.96 28.89 -6.98
N THR A 95 12.53 28.47 -5.78
CA THR A 95 13.43 28.08 -4.67
C THR A 95 14.25 26.84 -5.02
N MET A 96 13.66 25.90 -5.76
CA MET A 96 14.36 24.72 -6.26
C MET A 96 15.25 25.02 -7.48
N ASN A 97 15.24 26.25 -8.00
CA ASN A 97 15.92 26.65 -9.24
C ASN A 97 15.56 25.74 -10.43
N LEU A 98 14.28 25.36 -10.53
CA LEU A 98 13.78 24.46 -11.58
C LEU A 98 12.73 25.15 -12.43
N THR A 99 12.96 25.19 -13.75
CA THR A 99 11.94 25.66 -14.69
C THR A 99 11.10 24.50 -15.22
N ALA A 100 9.92 24.83 -15.77
CA ALA A 100 9.08 23.85 -16.45
C ALA A 100 9.76 23.19 -17.69
N TYR A 101 10.78 23.83 -18.24
CA TYR A 101 11.58 23.30 -19.34
C TYR A 101 12.60 22.27 -18.84
N ASP A 102 13.21 22.53 -17.68
CA ASP A 102 14.25 21.68 -17.06
C ASP A 102 13.70 20.42 -16.38
N LEU A 103 12.40 20.40 -16.09
CA LEU A 103 11.71 19.19 -15.63
C LEU A 103 11.69 18.14 -16.75
N SER A 104 12.38 17.03 -16.51
CA SER A 104 12.46 15.86 -17.38
C SER A 104 12.11 14.61 -16.57
N VAL A 105 12.02 13.47 -17.25
CA VAL A 105 11.83 12.18 -16.56
C VAL A 105 13.05 11.87 -15.69
N ASP A 106 14.24 12.27 -16.14
CA ASP A 106 15.49 12.06 -15.44
C ASP A 106 15.63 12.96 -14.22
N THR A 107 15.21 14.24 -14.29
CA THR A 107 15.28 15.14 -13.14
C THR A 107 14.25 14.81 -12.06
N LEU A 108 13.14 14.12 -12.39
CA LEU A 108 12.17 13.66 -11.40
C LEU A 108 12.67 12.51 -10.50
N ASP A 109 13.83 11.90 -10.80
CA ASP A 109 14.44 10.77 -10.06
C ASP A 109 13.48 9.62 -9.67
N VAL A 110 12.44 9.40 -10.48
CA VAL A 110 11.40 8.39 -10.27
C VAL A 110 11.80 6.99 -10.79
N HIS A 111 13.09 6.75 -11.04
CA HIS A 111 13.61 5.51 -11.62
C HIS A 111 13.45 4.31 -10.69
N ALA A 112 12.74 3.28 -11.16
CA ALA A 112 12.75 1.96 -10.54
C ALA A 112 14.10 1.26 -10.82
N ASP A 113 15.07 1.42 -9.91
CA ASP A 113 16.29 0.59 -9.88
C ASP A 113 15.98 -0.81 -9.32
N ARG A 114 16.75 -1.83 -9.67
CA ARG A 114 16.63 -3.21 -9.11
C ARG A 114 16.70 -3.25 -7.59
N ASN A 115 17.30 -2.24 -6.96
CA ASN A 115 17.39 -2.08 -5.50
C ASN A 115 16.18 -1.37 -4.86
N THR A 116 15.16 -0.98 -5.64
CA THR A 116 13.99 -0.20 -5.18
C THR A 116 12.90 -1.06 -4.54
N PHE A 117 12.91 -2.35 -4.85
CA PHE A 117 11.97 -3.32 -4.30
C PHE A 117 12.26 -3.64 -2.82
N HIS A 118 13.52 -3.59 -2.39
CA HIS A 118 13.92 -4.06 -1.07
C HIS A 118 13.70 -3.09 0.10
N ARG A 119 13.27 -1.84 -0.10
CA ARG A 119 13.48 -0.76 0.89
C ARG A 119 12.30 0.22 0.97
N PHE A 120 11.41 0.09 1.96
CA PHE A 120 10.27 1.01 2.16
C PHE A 120 10.71 2.43 2.64
N ASP A 121 11.84 2.52 3.32
CA ASP A 121 12.55 3.75 3.68
C ASP A 121 13.10 4.48 2.42
N LYS A 122 13.71 3.74 1.47
CA LYS A 122 14.03 4.30 0.14
C LYS A 122 12.79 4.50 -0.74
N PHE A 123 11.70 3.77 -0.57
CA PHE A 123 10.44 4.08 -1.26
C PHE A 123 9.91 5.45 -0.85
N ASN A 124 10.02 5.81 0.43
CA ASN A 124 9.70 7.16 0.89
C ASN A 124 10.69 8.24 0.41
N ALA A 125 11.97 7.91 0.27
CA ALA A 125 13.02 8.83 -0.18
C ALA A 125 13.15 8.94 -1.72
N LYS A 126 12.70 7.94 -2.49
CA LYS A 126 12.86 7.84 -3.96
C LYS A 126 11.60 8.20 -4.74
N TYR A 127 10.49 8.39 -4.03
CA TYR A 127 9.37 9.21 -4.50
C TYR A 127 9.47 10.65 -3.98
N ASN A 128 10.66 11.13 -3.59
CA ASN A 128 10.97 12.56 -3.64
C ASN A 128 11.32 12.89 -5.09
N PRO A 129 10.47 13.63 -5.83
CA PRO A 129 10.96 14.28 -7.03
C PRO A 129 12.17 15.12 -6.63
N ILE A 130 13.33 14.89 -7.24
CA ILE A 130 14.56 15.69 -7.10
C ILE A 130 15.32 15.49 -5.76
N GLY A 131 14.91 14.55 -4.90
CA GLY A 131 15.45 14.47 -3.53
C GLY A 131 14.89 15.54 -2.59
N GLU A 132 13.97 16.37 -3.08
CA GLU A 132 13.25 17.40 -2.34
C GLU A 132 11.90 16.87 -1.83
N SER A 133 11.74 16.82 -0.50
CA SER A 133 10.53 16.33 0.17
C SER A 133 9.25 17.08 -0.21
N ILE A 134 9.41 18.32 -0.71
CA ILE A 134 8.34 19.27 -0.94
C ILE A 134 7.48 18.89 -2.15
N LEU A 135 8.06 18.47 -3.28
CA LEU A 135 7.25 18.11 -4.47
C LEU A 135 6.45 16.81 -4.24
N ARG A 136 7.01 15.87 -3.47
CA ARG A 136 6.28 14.68 -3.03
C ARG A 136 5.09 15.06 -2.16
N GLU A 137 5.33 15.95 -1.21
CA GLU A 137 4.29 16.46 -0.32
C GLU A 137 3.15 17.12 -1.13
N ILE A 138 3.48 17.95 -2.12
CA ILE A 138 2.48 18.67 -2.92
C ILE A 138 1.68 17.74 -3.84
N PHE A 139 2.35 16.85 -4.58
CA PHE A 139 1.73 16.10 -5.69
C PHE A 139 1.32 14.66 -5.34
N ILE A 140 1.92 14.04 -4.32
CA ILE A 140 1.81 12.58 -4.06
C ILE A 140 1.34 12.27 -2.62
N LYS A 141 1.01 13.28 -1.81
CA LYS A 141 0.40 13.09 -0.48
C LYS A 141 -1.09 13.45 -0.46
N THR A 142 -1.82 12.74 0.40
CA THR A 142 -3.25 12.95 0.66
C THR A 142 -3.49 14.09 1.67
N ASP A 143 -2.60 14.24 2.65
CA ASP A 143 -2.61 15.30 3.66
C ASP A 143 -1.47 16.29 3.38
N ASN A 144 -1.82 17.49 2.91
CA ASN A 144 -0.91 18.61 2.62
C ASN A 144 -1.68 19.94 2.64
N ARG A 145 -1.01 21.07 2.39
CA ARG A 145 -1.63 22.41 2.43
C ARG A 145 -2.85 22.57 1.51
N VAL A 146 -2.84 21.92 0.34
CA VAL A 146 -3.94 21.92 -0.64
C VAL A 146 -4.89 20.73 -0.47
N ALA A 147 -4.90 20.10 0.71
CA ALA A 147 -5.75 18.96 1.07
C ALA A 147 -5.70 17.82 0.03
N GLY A 148 -4.52 17.53 -0.51
CA GLY A 148 -4.28 16.43 -1.45
C GLY A 148 -4.97 16.58 -2.81
N LYS A 149 -5.38 17.80 -3.19
CA LYS A 149 -6.07 18.11 -4.46
C LYS A 149 -5.34 17.57 -5.69
N TYR A 150 -4.03 17.77 -5.78
CA TYR A 150 -3.24 17.31 -6.91
C TYR A 150 -3.16 15.78 -6.98
N PHE A 151 -2.90 15.12 -5.85
CA PHE A 151 -2.82 13.68 -5.80
C PHE A 151 -4.16 13.03 -6.18
N ALA A 152 -5.27 13.55 -5.66
CA ALA A 152 -6.60 13.10 -6.03
C ALA A 152 -6.87 13.24 -7.54
N HIS A 153 -6.46 14.35 -8.14
CA HIS A 153 -6.65 14.57 -9.58
C HIS A 153 -5.81 13.59 -10.42
N ILE A 154 -4.57 13.30 -10.03
CA ILE A 154 -3.73 12.29 -10.71
C ILE A 154 -4.37 10.92 -10.62
N ILE A 155 -4.81 10.49 -9.43
CA ILE A 155 -5.48 9.20 -9.25
C ILE A 155 -6.75 9.12 -10.10
N LYS A 156 -7.51 10.20 -10.22
CA LYS A 156 -8.71 10.23 -11.08
C LYS A 156 -8.39 10.11 -12.57
N GLU A 157 -7.28 10.69 -13.04
CA GLU A 157 -6.81 10.44 -14.41
C GLU A 157 -6.45 8.95 -14.60
N VAL A 158 -5.79 8.32 -13.64
CA VAL A 158 -5.49 6.86 -13.68
C VAL A 158 -6.76 6.01 -13.63
N MET A 159 -7.72 6.37 -12.78
CA MET A 159 -9.01 5.68 -12.70
C MET A 159 -9.81 5.79 -14.00
N ALA A 160 -9.79 6.95 -14.66
CA ALA A 160 -10.44 7.14 -15.95
C ALA A 160 -9.84 6.22 -17.04
N ASP A 161 -8.51 6.11 -17.08
CA ASP A 161 -7.82 5.20 -18.00
C ASP A 161 -8.20 3.72 -17.72
N LEU A 162 -8.35 3.33 -16.44
CA LEU A 162 -8.80 1.99 -16.04
C LEU A 162 -10.28 1.73 -16.38
N GLU A 163 -11.14 2.73 -16.30
CA GLU A 163 -12.56 2.62 -16.67
C GLU A 163 -12.76 2.51 -18.19
N GLU A 164 -11.96 3.23 -18.97
CA GLU A 164 -11.91 3.08 -20.44
C GLU A 164 -11.42 1.68 -20.81
N SER A 165 -10.44 1.15 -20.07
CA SER A 165 -9.93 -0.21 -20.18
C SER A 165 -10.81 -1.22 -19.43
N LYS A 166 -12.02 -1.50 -19.96
CA LYS A 166 -13.07 -2.36 -19.36
C LYS A 166 -12.63 -3.64 -18.62
N TYR A 167 -11.51 -4.24 -19.02
CA TYR A 167 -11.01 -5.51 -18.48
C TYR A 167 -9.88 -5.37 -17.46
N GLN A 168 -9.42 -4.16 -17.16
CA GLN A 168 -8.37 -3.91 -16.18
C GLN A 168 -8.97 -3.37 -14.88
N ASN A 169 -8.47 -3.89 -13.78
CA ASN A 169 -8.85 -3.48 -12.43
C ASN A 169 -7.58 -3.38 -11.59
N ALA A 170 -7.63 -2.63 -10.51
CA ALA A 170 -6.47 -2.45 -9.63
C ALA A 170 -6.86 -2.41 -8.16
N GLU A 171 -6.01 -2.99 -7.32
CA GLU A 171 -6.05 -2.86 -5.87
C GLU A 171 -4.94 -1.89 -5.45
N LEU A 172 -5.30 -0.62 -5.29
CA LEU A 172 -4.35 0.45 -4.95
C LEU A 172 -4.13 0.51 -3.44
N ARG A 173 -2.90 0.81 -3.00
CA ARG A 173 -2.58 0.98 -1.57
C ARG A 173 -2.45 2.42 -1.11
N LEU A 174 -3.13 2.76 -0.02
CA LEU A 174 -3.04 4.04 0.70
C LEU A 174 -2.49 3.83 2.10
N SER A 175 -1.68 4.76 2.58
CA SER A 175 -1.00 4.61 3.88
C SER A 175 -1.82 5.16 5.03
N ILE A 176 -1.92 4.39 6.10
CA ILE A 176 -2.22 4.86 7.46
C ILE A 176 -1.01 4.49 8.32
N TYR A 177 -0.45 5.45 9.02
CA TYR A 177 0.77 5.29 9.82
C TYR A 177 0.48 4.92 11.27
N GLY A 178 -0.72 5.22 11.76
CA GLY A 178 -1.11 4.92 13.15
C GLY A 178 -0.45 5.85 14.17
N ARG A 179 -0.05 7.07 13.76
CA ARG A 179 0.55 8.06 14.67
C ARG A 179 -0.49 8.87 15.41
N CYS A 180 -1.68 9.02 14.82
CA CYS A 180 -2.77 9.80 15.37
C CYS A 180 -4.11 9.19 14.93
N ARG A 181 -5.13 9.28 15.80
CA ARG A 181 -6.50 8.79 15.52
C ARG A 181 -7.15 9.51 14.33
N ASP A 182 -6.79 10.76 14.10
CA ASP A 182 -7.37 11.60 13.04
C ASP A 182 -6.94 11.20 11.62
N GLU A 183 -5.94 10.32 11.47
CA GLU A 183 -5.45 9.90 10.15
C GLU A 183 -6.56 9.29 9.28
N TRP A 184 -7.45 8.47 9.87
CA TRP A 184 -8.60 7.90 9.16
C TRP A 184 -9.60 8.96 8.72
N ALA A 185 -9.93 9.91 9.60
CA ALA A 185 -10.86 10.97 9.28
C ALA A 185 -10.33 11.86 8.14
N LYS A 186 -9.04 12.20 8.18
CA LYS A 186 -8.36 12.95 7.11
C LYS A 186 -8.36 12.20 5.79
N LEU A 187 -8.00 10.92 5.80
CA LEU A 187 -7.96 10.10 4.59
C LEU A 187 -9.36 9.92 3.97
N ALA A 188 -10.36 9.64 4.81
CA ALA A 188 -11.74 9.50 4.36
C ALA A 188 -12.29 10.82 3.78
N ARG A 189 -12.02 11.95 4.44
CA ARG A 189 -12.39 13.28 3.94
C ARG A 189 -11.77 13.55 2.58
N TRP A 190 -10.47 13.26 2.42
CA TRP A 190 -9.78 13.40 1.14
C TRP A 190 -10.45 12.57 0.04
N ALA A 191 -10.77 11.30 0.31
CA ALA A 191 -11.40 10.40 -0.66
C ALA A 191 -12.81 10.88 -1.07
N VAL A 192 -13.63 11.27 -0.09
CA VAL A 192 -15.02 11.70 -0.32
C VAL A 192 -15.09 13.08 -0.97
N GLN A 193 -14.36 14.06 -0.45
CA GLN A 193 -14.37 15.44 -0.93
C GLN A 193 -13.91 15.53 -2.39
N HIS A 194 -12.86 14.81 -2.76
CA HIS A 194 -12.34 14.81 -4.14
C HIS A 194 -13.02 13.76 -5.05
N ARG A 195 -13.91 12.94 -4.49
CA ARG A 195 -14.62 11.83 -5.17
C ARG A 195 -13.64 10.86 -5.84
N VAL A 196 -12.70 10.33 -5.07
CA VAL A 196 -11.66 9.42 -5.53
C VAL A 196 -12.15 7.97 -5.43
N HIS A 197 -13.04 7.61 -6.35
CA HIS A 197 -13.69 6.29 -6.40
C HIS A 197 -13.84 5.84 -7.86
N SER A 198 -13.70 4.53 -8.10
CA SER A 198 -13.98 3.88 -9.36
C SER A 198 -14.46 2.44 -9.12
N ASN A 199 -15.33 1.93 -10.00
CA ASN A 199 -15.77 0.53 -9.94
C ASN A 199 -14.65 -0.47 -10.26
N ASN A 200 -13.60 -0.01 -10.95
CA ASN A 200 -12.44 -0.81 -11.35
C ASN A 200 -11.32 -0.79 -10.29
N VAL A 201 -11.47 0.00 -9.23
CA VAL A 201 -10.43 0.20 -8.22
C VAL A 201 -10.94 -0.10 -6.82
N ARG A 202 -10.16 -0.88 -6.07
CA ARG A 202 -10.35 -1.12 -4.64
C ARG A 202 -9.13 -0.65 -3.86
N TRP A 203 -9.33 -0.32 -2.58
CA TRP A 203 -8.28 0.18 -1.72
C TRP A 203 -7.81 -0.88 -0.72
N LEU A 204 -6.50 -1.02 -0.59
CA LEU A 204 -5.88 -1.65 0.58
C LEU A 204 -5.22 -0.58 1.44
N VAL A 205 -5.40 -0.66 2.76
CA VAL A 205 -4.74 0.24 3.69
C VAL A 205 -3.41 -0.38 4.10
N GLN A 206 -2.32 0.24 3.65
CA GLN A 206 -0.98 -0.16 4.06
C GLN A 206 -0.60 0.51 5.37
N VAL A 207 -0.07 -0.28 6.30
CA VAL A 207 0.40 0.14 7.62
C VAL A 207 1.91 -0.09 7.70
N PRO A 208 2.71 0.98 7.64
CA PRO A 208 4.16 0.89 7.77
C PRO A 208 4.61 0.44 9.16
N ARG A 209 5.54 -0.52 9.25
CA ARG A 209 6.13 -1.02 10.51
C ARG A 209 7.24 -0.09 11.02
N LEU A 210 6.90 1.16 11.31
CA LEU A 210 7.84 2.23 11.69
C LEU A 210 7.63 2.70 13.13
N PHE A 211 7.21 1.81 14.03
CA PHE A 211 6.96 2.15 15.44
C PHE A 211 8.20 2.74 16.12
N ASP A 212 9.37 2.16 15.91
CA ASP A 212 10.67 2.65 16.38
C ASP A 212 10.87 4.14 16.06
N VAL A 213 10.64 4.52 14.80
CA VAL A 213 10.79 5.91 14.35
C VAL A 213 9.82 6.86 15.09
N TYR A 214 8.59 6.42 15.32
CA TYR A 214 7.58 7.22 16.01
C TYR A 214 7.85 7.29 17.52
N ARG A 215 8.38 6.21 18.09
CA ARG A 215 8.75 6.11 19.49
C ARG A 215 9.93 7.01 19.83
N THR A 216 11.02 6.95 19.06
CA THR A 216 12.19 7.83 19.23
C THR A 216 11.83 9.32 19.08
N LYS A 217 10.81 9.65 18.27
CA LYS A 217 10.29 11.02 18.12
C LYS A 217 9.31 11.44 19.21
N GLY A 218 9.01 10.57 20.18
CA GLY A 218 8.04 10.82 21.24
C GLY A 218 6.59 10.98 20.75
N GLN A 219 6.27 10.47 19.55
CA GLN A 219 4.93 10.55 18.98
C GLN A 219 3.98 9.48 19.52
N LEU A 220 4.54 8.37 20.01
CA LEU A 220 3.80 7.25 20.59
C LEU A 220 4.41 6.85 21.92
N ALA A 221 3.57 6.52 22.90
CA ALA A 221 3.96 6.07 24.23
C ALA A 221 4.31 4.57 24.26
N ASN A 222 3.56 3.76 23.51
CA ASN A 222 3.72 2.30 23.42
C ASN A 222 3.08 1.77 22.13
N PHE A 223 3.25 0.47 21.85
CA PHE A 223 2.69 -0.14 20.65
C PHE A 223 1.15 -0.19 20.65
N GLN A 224 0.52 -0.26 21.84
CA GLN A 224 -0.93 -0.22 21.98
C GLN A 224 -1.52 1.07 21.39
N GLU A 225 -0.90 2.22 21.59
CA GLU A 225 -1.36 3.49 21.03
C GLU A 225 -1.37 3.47 19.49
N MET A 226 -0.38 2.83 18.87
CA MET A 226 -0.35 2.64 17.42
C MET A 226 -1.57 1.81 16.95
N LEU A 227 -1.84 0.69 17.63
CA LEU A 227 -2.99 -0.18 17.31
C LEU A 227 -4.32 0.55 17.52
N GLU A 228 -4.45 1.34 18.58
CA GLU A 228 -5.64 2.15 18.83
C GLU A 228 -5.86 3.18 17.73
N ASN A 229 -4.80 3.89 17.31
CA ASN A 229 -4.88 4.85 16.21
C ASN A 229 -5.31 4.21 14.89
N ILE A 230 -4.99 2.92 14.68
CA ILE A 230 -5.37 2.18 13.47
C ILE A 230 -6.80 1.62 13.58
N PHE A 231 -7.14 0.94 14.67
CA PHE A 231 -8.37 0.14 14.75
C PHE A 231 -9.53 0.84 15.45
N LEU A 232 -9.28 1.70 16.46
CA LEU A 232 -10.36 2.31 17.22
C LEU A 232 -11.28 3.20 16.37
N PRO A 233 -10.78 4.06 15.46
CA PRO A 233 -11.65 4.83 14.54
C PRO A 233 -12.55 3.94 13.68
N LEU A 234 -12.09 2.73 13.35
CA LEU A 234 -12.87 1.77 12.57
C LEU A 234 -13.97 1.11 13.40
N TYR A 235 -13.70 0.82 14.68
CA TYR A 235 -14.73 0.36 15.62
C TYR A 235 -15.80 1.45 15.81
N GLU A 236 -15.39 2.68 16.05
CA GLU A 236 -16.29 3.83 16.21
C GLU A 236 -17.16 4.05 14.97
N ALA A 237 -16.57 4.07 13.77
CA ALA A 237 -17.33 4.16 12.52
C ALA A 237 -18.22 2.94 12.27
N THR A 238 -17.82 1.77 12.74
CA THR A 238 -18.64 0.55 12.66
C THR A 238 -19.78 0.56 13.67
N LEU A 239 -19.66 1.19 14.84
CA LEU A 239 -20.71 1.30 15.87
C LEU A 239 -21.66 2.48 15.61
N HIS A 240 -21.13 3.60 15.14
CA HIS A 240 -21.85 4.86 14.94
C HIS A 240 -21.56 5.43 13.54
N PRO A 241 -22.02 4.78 12.45
CA PRO A 241 -21.72 5.23 11.08
C PRO A 241 -22.24 6.64 10.79
N ALA A 242 -23.34 7.07 11.43
CA ALA A 242 -23.88 8.42 11.29
C ALA A 242 -22.98 9.52 11.89
N GLN A 243 -22.14 9.19 12.87
CA GLN A 243 -21.17 10.12 13.46
C GLN A 243 -19.88 10.20 12.62
N HIS A 244 -19.61 9.18 11.80
CA HIS A 244 -18.44 9.10 10.92
C HIS A 244 -18.84 8.80 9.45
N PRO A 245 -19.68 9.64 8.82
CA PRO A 245 -20.26 9.32 7.51
C PRO A 245 -19.22 9.19 6.39
N GLU A 246 -18.23 10.09 6.35
CA GLU A 246 -17.17 10.06 5.34
C GLU A 246 -16.33 8.78 5.46
N LEU A 247 -15.97 8.41 6.69
CA LEU A 247 -15.20 7.20 6.96
C LEU A 247 -16.01 5.95 6.64
N HIS A 248 -17.30 5.90 7.00
CA HIS A 248 -18.17 4.78 6.66
C HIS A 248 -18.25 4.58 5.14
N LEU A 249 -18.45 5.64 4.36
CA LEU A 249 -18.47 5.59 2.89
C LEU A 249 -17.13 5.15 2.28
N PHE A 250 -16.02 5.62 2.85
CA PHE A 250 -14.70 5.22 2.38
C PHE A 250 -14.45 3.72 2.62
N LEU A 251 -14.84 3.19 3.78
CA LEU A 251 -14.64 1.79 4.15
C LEU A 251 -15.43 0.79 3.28
N GLU A 252 -16.50 1.21 2.60
CA GLU A 252 -17.18 0.38 1.59
C GLU A 252 -16.32 0.09 0.34
N HIS A 253 -15.22 0.84 0.18
CA HIS A 253 -14.26 0.70 -0.92
C HIS A 253 -12.91 0.13 -0.48
N VAL A 254 -12.76 -0.17 0.82
CA VAL A 254 -11.54 -0.73 1.40
C VAL A 254 -11.70 -2.23 1.55
N ASP A 255 -10.80 -2.99 0.91
CA ASP A 255 -10.83 -4.44 0.89
C ASP A 255 -10.01 -5.07 2.01
N GLY A 256 -8.97 -4.38 2.50
CA GLY A 256 -8.05 -5.02 3.43
C GLY A 256 -6.91 -4.15 3.95
N PHE A 257 -6.06 -4.81 4.73
CA PHE A 257 -4.84 -4.25 5.31
C PHE A 257 -3.59 -4.90 4.75
N ASP A 258 -2.53 -4.12 4.66
CA ASP A 258 -1.20 -4.57 4.23
C ASP A 258 -0.13 -4.08 5.21
N SER A 259 0.65 -4.98 5.81
CA SER A 259 1.82 -4.61 6.62
C SER A 259 3.03 -4.38 5.72
N VAL A 260 3.65 -3.20 5.79
CA VAL A 260 4.79 -2.85 4.92
C VAL A 260 5.99 -2.34 5.71
N ASP A 261 7.20 -2.74 5.35
CA ASP A 261 8.49 -2.10 5.69
C ASP A 261 9.61 -2.87 4.95
N ASP A 262 10.85 -2.40 5.03
CA ASP A 262 12.04 -3.15 4.60
C ASP A 262 12.21 -4.45 5.43
N GLU A 263 11.87 -5.58 4.80
CA GLU A 263 11.99 -6.92 5.41
C GLU A 263 13.46 -7.36 5.62
N SER A 264 14.44 -6.68 5.03
CA SER A 264 15.86 -7.02 5.21
C SER A 264 16.45 -6.49 6.52
N LYS A 265 15.75 -5.59 7.22
CA LYS A 265 16.17 -5.10 8.54
C LYS A 265 16.28 -6.27 9.52
N PRO A 266 17.37 -6.34 10.31
CA PRO A 266 17.52 -7.40 11.29
C PRO A 266 16.46 -7.25 12.39
N GLU A 267 15.86 -8.37 12.78
CA GLU A 267 14.95 -8.46 13.91
C GLU A 267 15.70 -9.07 15.09
N HIS A 268 15.79 -8.35 16.21
CA HIS A 268 16.48 -8.80 17.41
C HIS A 268 15.59 -9.64 18.33
N HIS A 269 14.27 -9.42 18.28
CA HIS A 269 13.29 -10.07 19.14
C HIS A 269 12.51 -11.15 18.39
N ILE A 270 12.37 -12.34 18.99
CA ILE A 270 11.50 -13.39 18.47
C ILE A 270 10.17 -13.30 19.21
N PHE A 271 9.06 -13.16 18.48
CA PHE A 271 7.74 -13.18 19.08
C PHE A 271 7.43 -14.56 19.68
N ASN A 272 7.19 -14.59 20.98
CA ASN A 272 6.94 -15.79 21.77
C ASN A 272 5.97 -15.48 22.93
N LEU A 273 5.73 -16.45 23.81
CA LEU A 273 4.82 -16.29 24.94
C LEU A 273 5.30 -15.28 25.99
N ASP A 274 6.61 -15.04 26.07
CA ASP A 274 7.22 -14.09 27.01
C ASP A 274 7.26 -12.66 26.44
N SER A 275 6.86 -12.48 25.18
CA SER A 275 6.84 -11.17 24.54
C SER A 275 5.82 -10.27 25.24
N PRO A 276 6.16 -8.99 25.50
CA PRO A 276 5.28 -8.10 26.25
C PRO A 276 4.00 -7.81 25.47
N LEU A 277 2.90 -7.58 26.18
CA LEU A 277 1.66 -7.09 25.59
C LEU A 277 1.85 -5.69 24.98
N PRO A 278 1.02 -5.26 24.00
CA PRO A 278 1.21 -4.00 23.28
C PRO A 278 1.31 -2.77 24.19
N GLY A 279 0.55 -2.76 25.30
CA GLY A 279 0.57 -1.66 26.27
C GLY A 279 1.87 -1.57 27.06
N ASN A 280 2.59 -2.69 27.16
CA ASN A 280 3.87 -2.80 27.87
C ASN A 280 5.08 -2.71 26.93
N TRP A 281 4.86 -2.72 25.60
CA TRP A 281 5.94 -2.49 24.64
C TRP A 281 6.25 -0.99 24.58
N VAL A 282 7.13 -0.55 25.48
CA VAL A 282 7.55 0.85 25.66
C VAL A 282 8.98 1.12 25.18
N GLU A 283 9.71 0.06 24.83
CA GLU A 283 11.08 0.12 24.33
C GLU A 283 11.16 0.81 22.96
N GLU A 284 12.34 1.36 22.63
CA GLU A 284 12.57 2.03 21.34
C GLU A 284 12.75 1.04 20.18
N ASP A 285 13.04 -0.22 20.49
CA ASP A 285 13.18 -1.28 19.49
C ASP A 285 11.85 -1.56 18.78
N ASN A 286 11.94 -1.73 17.46
CA ASN A 286 10.78 -2.07 16.65
C ASN A 286 10.29 -3.50 16.98
N PRO A 287 8.98 -3.72 17.22
CA PRO A 287 8.45 -5.07 17.36
C PRO A 287 8.74 -5.93 16.13
N PRO A 288 8.94 -7.25 16.30
CA PRO A 288 9.22 -8.12 15.17
C PRO A 288 8.00 -8.27 14.25
N TYR A 289 8.23 -8.62 12.99
CA TYR A 289 7.20 -8.78 11.97
C TYR A 289 6.00 -9.62 12.42
N SER A 290 6.26 -10.76 13.07
CA SER A 290 5.22 -11.67 13.56
C SER A 290 4.34 -11.03 14.65
N TYR A 291 4.91 -10.12 15.45
CA TYR A 291 4.18 -9.36 16.46
C TYR A 291 3.18 -8.40 15.79
N TYR A 292 3.65 -7.60 14.82
CA TYR A 292 2.80 -6.72 14.02
C TYR A 292 1.63 -7.49 13.38
N LEU A 293 1.95 -8.61 12.72
CA LEU A 293 0.96 -9.39 11.99
C LEU A 293 -0.07 -10.03 12.91
N TYR A 294 0.35 -10.58 14.06
CA TYR A 294 -0.55 -11.16 15.03
C TYR A 294 -1.54 -10.12 15.56
N TYR A 295 -1.07 -8.95 16.03
CA TYR A 295 -1.97 -7.95 16.60
C TYR A 295 -2.82 -7.25 15.54
N MET A 296 -2.34 -7.10 14.30
CA MET A 296 -3.20 -6.64 13.20
C MET A 296 -4.28 -7.66 12.88
N TYR A 297 -3.93 -8.95 12.77
CA TYR A 297 -4.88 -10.03 12.54
C TYR A 297 -5.93 -10.12 13.65
N ALA A 298 -5.51 -10.10 14.92
CA ALA A 298 -6.41 -10.23 16.06
C ALA A 298 -7.43 -9.07 16.10
N ASN A 299 -6.96 -7.82 15.98
CA ASN A 299 -7.85 -6.65 15.96
C ASN A 299 -8.78 -6.65 14.75
N MET A 300 -8.26 -6.95 13.55
CA MET A 300 -9.05 -7.05 12.32
C MET A 300 -10.13 -8.13 12.43
N THR A 301 -9.80 -9.29 13.01
CA THR A 301 -10.73 -10.41 13.16
C THR A 301 -11.92 -10.03 14.05
N VAL A 302 -11.67 -9.42 15.20
CA VAL A 302 -12.73 -8.96 16.11
C VAL A 302 -13.57 -7.85 15.44
N LEU A 303 -12.94 -6.90 14.74
CA LEU A 303 -13.61 -5.86 13.99
C LEU A 303 -14.51 -6.46 12.89
N ASN A 304 -14.01 -7.46 12.16
CA ASN A 304 -14.74 -8.15 11.12
C ASN A 304 -15.96 -8.90 11.66
N HIS A 305 -15.88 -9.52 12.84
CA HIS A 305 -17.04 -10.12 13.48
C HIS A 305 -18.13 -9.09 13.77
N LEU A 306 -17.74 -7.91 14.27
CA LEU A 306 -18.67 -6.80 14.51
C LEU A 306 -19.28 -6.28 13.20
N ARG A 307 -18.45 -6.01 12.18
CA ARG A 307 -18.89 -5.52 10.87
C ARG A 307 -19.83 -6.51 10.18
N ARG A 308 -19.52 -7.81 10.23
CA ARG A 308 -20.37 -8.88 9.68
C ARG A 308 -21.72 -8.93 10.39
N LYS A 309 -21.76 -8.82 11.73
CA LYS A 309 -23.03 -8.78 12.48
C LYS A 309 -23.92 -7.60 12.09
N ARG A 310 -23.30 -6.51 11.61
CA ARG A 310 -24.00 -5.32 11.10
C ARG A 310 -24.30 -5.34 9.60
N GLY A 311 -23.86 -6.36 8.87
CA GLY A 311 -24.01 -6.44 7.42
C GLY A 311 -23.06 -5.52 6.64
N PHE A 312 -21.96 -5.06 7.23
CA PHE A 312 -20.96 -4.23 6.57
C PHE A 312 -19.85 -5.06 5.93
N HIS A 313 -19.19 -4.46 4.92
CA HIS A 313 -18.01 -5.03 4.26
C HIS A 313 -16.90 -5.38 5.26
N THR A 314 -16.24 -6.53 5.12
CA THR A 314 -15.16 -6.99 6.03
C THR A 314 -13.80 -6.95 5.36
N PHE A 315 -12.74 -6.83 6.16
CA PHE A 315 -11.39 -6.66 5.65
C PHE A 315 -10.62 -7.98 5.59
N VAL A 316 -9.64 -8.07 4.69
CA VAL A 316 -8.66 -9.17 4.67
C VAL A 316 -7.26 -8.66 4.98
N LEU A 317 -6.39 -9.53 5.52
CA LEU A 317 -4.99 -9.20 5.75
C LEU A 317 -4.14 -9.76 4.60
N ARG A 318 -3.44 -8.86 3.89
CA ARG A 318 -2.58 -9.17 2.75
C ARG A 318 -1.22 -8.46 2.86
N PRO A 319 -0.33 -8.91 3.77
CA PRO A 319 0.92 -8.21 4.08
C PRO A 319 1.95 -8.36 2.96
N HIS A 320 2.92 -7.44 2.91
CA HIS A 320 4.21 -7.73 2.32
C HIS A 320 4.89 -8.81 3.17
N CYS A 321 5.27 -9.91 2.51
CA CYS A 321 5.83 -11.07 3.18
C CYS A 321 6.80 -11.85 2.29
N GLY A 322 8.01 -12.05 2.79
CA GLY A 322 8.98 -12.96 2.21
C GLY A 322 9.57 -12.43 0.91
N GLU A 323 9.66 -11.11 0.76
CA GLU A 323 10.56 -10.48 -0.21
C GLU A 323 12.02 -10.63 0.21
N ALA A 324 12.29 -10.33 1.48
CA ALA A 324 13.59 -10.41 2.13
C ALA A 324 13.41 -10.89 3.58
N GLY A 325 14.47 -10.82 4.38
CA GLY A 325 14.38 -11.18 5.80
C GLY A 325 14.37 -12.68 6.10
N PRO A 326 13.97 -13.04 7.34
CA PRO A 326 13.96 -14.41 7.84
C PRO A 326 12.71 -15.20 7.40
N ILE A 327 12.85 -16.53 7.27
CA ILE A 327 11.79 -17.43 6.77
C ILE A 327 10.54 -17.44 7.66
N HIS A 328 10.66 -17.11 8.95
CA HIS A 328 9.49 -17.10 9.86
C HIS A 328 8.45 -16.02 9.49
N HIS A 329 8.81 -15.02 8.68
CA HIS A 329 7.84 -14.09 8.10
C HIS A 329 6.79 -14.84 7.30
N LEU A 330 7.21 -15.74 6.40
CA LEU A 330 6.31 -16.57 5.58
C LEU A 330 5.47 -17.51 6.42
N VAL A 331 6.01 -18.04 7.53
CA VAL A 331 5.25 -18.86 8.47
C VAL A 331 4.15 -18.04 9.11
N SER A 332 4.47 -16.82 9.56
CA SER A 332 3.48 -15.91 10.15
C SER A 332 2.42 -15.51 9.13
N GLY A 333 2.84 -15.10 7.92
CA GLY A 333 1.96 -14.78 6.81
C GLY A 333 0.98 -15.93 6.49
N PHE A 334 1.49 -17.16 6.38
CA PHE A 334 0.68 -18.35 6.13
C PHE A 334 -0.40 -18.61 7.20
N MET A 335 -0.11 -18.31 8.47
CA MET A 335 -1.02 -18.60 9.57
C MET A 335 -2.18 -17.60 9.69
N VAL A 336 -1.97 -16.34 9.30
CA VAL A 336 -2.93 -15.26 9.61
C VAL A 336 -3.38 -14.41 8.42
N SER A 337 -2.79 -14.60 7.23
CA SER A 337 -3.08 -13.78 6.05
C SER A 337 -3.87 -14.55 4.99
N GLU A 338 -4.71 -13.84 4.24
CA GLU A 338 -5.46 -14.40 3.11
C GLU A 338 -4.58 -14.56 1.86
N ASN A 339 -3.66 -13.61 1.67
CA ASN A 339 -2.68 -13.59 0.58
C ASN A 339 -1.41 -12.90 1.07
N ILE A 340 -0.30 -13.04 0.36
CA ILE A 340 0.95 -12.32 0.62
C ILE A 340 1.41 -11.58 -0.63
N SER A 341 2.03 -10.42 -0.43
CA SER A 341 2.78 -9.74 -1.48
C SER A 341 4.22 -10.26 -1.45
N HIS A 342 4.79 -10.56 -2.63
CA HIS A 342 6.14 -11.12 -2.87
C HIS A 342 6.29 -12.65 -2.80
N GLY A 343 6.49 -13.25 -1.62
CA GLY A 343 6.77 -14.69 -1.51
C GLY A 343 8.08 -15.18 -2.16
N LEU A 344 9.04 -14.29 -2.44
CA LEU A 344 10.31 -14.62 -3.09
C LEU A 344 11.16 -15.63 -2.30
N LEU A 345 11.04 -15.63 -0.97
CA LEU A 345 11.76 -16.54 -0.08
C LEU A 345 11.18 -17.97 -0.06
N LEU A 346 9.98 -18.22 -0.63
CA LEU A 346 9.42 -19.57 -0.78
C LEU A 346 10.28 -20.47 -1.68
N ARG A 347 11.22 -19.89 -2.42
CA ARG A 347 12.21 -20.63 -3.22
C ARG A 347 13.33 -21.28 -2.40
N LYS A 348 13.50 -20.93 -1.12
CA LYS A 348 14.54 -21.44 -0.20
C LYS A 348 14.00 -22.59 0.67
#